data_AF-A0A8J6PWU4-F1
#
_entry.id   AF-A0A8J6PWU4-F1
#
_cell.length_a   1.000
_cell.length_b   1.000
_cell.length_c   1.000
_cell.angle_alpha   90.00
_cell.angle_beta   90.00
_cell.angle_gamma   90.00
#
_symmetry.space_group_name_H-M   'P 1'
#
loop_
_entity.id
_entity.type
_entity.pdbx_description
1 polymer ?
#
loop_
_entity_poly.entity_id
_entity_poly.type
_entity_poly.pdbx_seq_one_letter_code
_entity_poly.pdbx_strand_id
1 'polypeptide(L)' 'MHRIGVITFPGSLDDIDAARAVKLAGGEPVSLWHGDADLKGVDAVIVP' A
#
# COMPACT_ATOMS: atom_id res chain seq x y z
N MET A 1 -10.59 -2.51 -11.00
CA MET A 1 -9.42 -1.69 -10.61
C MET A 1 -8.48 -2.59 -9.84
N HIS A 2 -7.16 -2.43 -10.02
CA HIS A 2 -6.19 -3.23 -9.28
C HIS A 2 -6.04 -2.74 -7.84
N ARG A 3 -5.99 -3.68 -6.89
CA ARG A 3 -5.81 -3.40 -5.46
C ARG A 3 -4.32 -3.45 -5.15
N ILE A 4 -3.76 -2.32 -4.73
CA ILE A 4 -2.32 -2.19 -4.47
C ILE A 4 -2.10 -1.96 -2.98
N GLY A 5 -1.43 -2.90 -2.32
CA GLY A 5 -1.04 -2.78 -0.93
C GLY A 5 0.10 -1.79 -0.76
N VAL A 6 -0.04 -0.82 0.14
CA VAL A 6 1.06 0.06 0.58
C VAL A 6 1.35 -0.29 2.02
N ILE A 7 2.55 -0.80 2.28
CA ILE A 7 2.93 -1.27 3.62
C ILE A 7 3.55 -0.15 4.44
N THR A 8 3.10 -0.02 5.68
CA THR A 8 3.67 0.91 6.67
C THR A 8 4.54 0.14 7.66
N PHE A 9 5.75 0.64 7.89
CA PHE A 9 6.67 0.22 8.95
C PHE A 9 6.78 1.32 10.03
N PRO A 10 7.26 1.02 11.25
CA PRO A 10 7.67 2.03 12.19
C PRO A 10 8.76 2.90 11.57
N GLY A 11 8.44 4.18 11.34
CA GLY A 11 9.35 5.13 10.70
C GLY A 11 9.21 5.27 9.19
N SER A 12 8.23 4.63 8.54
CA SER A 12 7.87 4.97 7.15
C SER A 12 7.51 6.46 7.04
N LEU A 13 7.97 7.10 5.98
CA LEU A 13 7.76 8.53 5.72
C LEU A 13 6.80 8.76 4.54
N ASP A 14 6.90 7.92 3.50
CA ASP A 14 6.30 8.17 2.18
C ASP A 14 5.15 7.20 1.83
N ASP A 15 4.59 6.47 2.80
CA ASP A 15 3.47 5.56 2.58
C ASP A 15 2.19 6.29 2.11
N ILE A 16 1.97 7.52 2.59
CA ILE A 16 0.88 8.39 2.10
C ILE A 16 1.11 8.78 0.63
N ASP A 17 2.35 9.13 0.26
CA ASP A 17 2.70 9.51 -1.09
C ASP A 17 2.57 8.34 -2.07
N ALA A 18 3.00 7.14 -1.66
CA ALA A 18 2.78 5.91 -2.41
C ALA A 18 1.28 5.62 -2.62
N ALA A 19 0.45 5.73 -1.57
CA ALA A 19 -0.99 5.54 -1.70
C ALA A 19 -1.65 6.57 -2.62
N ARG A 20 -1.17 7.82 -2.61
CA ARG A 20 -1.61 8.88 -3.53
C ARG A 20 -1.22 8.57 -4.98
N ALA A 21 0.01 8.09 -5.21
CA ALA A 21 0.48 7.70 -6.53
C ALA A 21 -0.38 6.56 -7.12
N VAL A 22 -0.75 5.57 -6.31
CA VAL A 22 -1.67 4.48 -6.72
C VAL A 22 -3.00 5.04 -7.22
N LYS A 23 -3.63 5.97 -6.48
CA LYS A 23 -4.89 6.61 -6.91
C LYS A 23 -4.74 7.35 -8.23
N LEU A 24 -3.66 8.13 -8.38
CA LEU A 24 -3.38 8.89 -9.59
C LEU A 24 -3.13 7.97 -10.80
N ALA A 25 -2.58 6.78 -10.58
CA ALA A 25 -2.41 5.74 -11.60
C ALA A 25 -3.69 4.93 -11.89
N GLY A 26 -4.82 5.22 -11.23
CA GLY A 26 -6.09 4.53 -11.43
C GLY A 26 -6.25 3.22 -10.64
N GLY A 27 -5.36 2.95 -9.68
CA GLY A 27 -5.46 1.83 -8.74
C GLY A 27 -6.23 2.17 -7.47
N GLU A 28 -6.56 1.13 -6.69
CA GLU A 28 -7.12 1.25 -5.35
C GLU A 28 -6.02 0.98 -4.31
N PRO A 29 -5.57 1.99 -3.52
CA PRO A 29 -4.60 1.74 -2.47
C PRO A 29 -5.24 1.05 -1.27
N VAL A 30 -4.59 0.03 -0.76
CA VAL A 30 -4.96 -0.71 0.46
C VAL A 30 -3.84 -0.52 1.48
N SER A 31 -4.17 0.02 2.65
CA SER A 31 -3.18 0.16 3.73
C SER A 31 -2.88 -1.21 4.37
N LEU A 32 -1.59 -1.53 4.45
CA LEU A 32 -1.07 -2.74 5.08
C LEU A 32 -0.14 -2.36 6.24
N TRP A 33 -0.26 -3.07 7.37
CA TRP A 33 0.72 -2.97 8.45
C TRP A 33 1.72 -4.11 8.35
N HIS A 34 3.02 -3.82 8.54
CA HIS A 34 4.06 -4.85 8.40
C HIS A 34 3.93 -6.04 9.37
N GLY A 35 3.22 -5.85 10.49
CA GLY A 35 2.96 -6.89 11.48
C GLY A 35 1.68 -7.70 11.24
N ASP A 36 0.87 -7.35 10.23
CA ASP A 36 -0.33 -8.12 9.89
C ASP A 36 0.06 -9.48 9.31
N ALA A 37 -0.70 -10.53 9.63
CA ALA A 37 -0.43 -11.89 9.17
C ALA A 37 -0.87 -12.15 7.71
N ASP A 38 -1.53 -11.18 7.07
CA ASP A 38 -2.05 -11.29 5.70
C ASP A 38 -1.94 -9.97 4.92
N LEU A 39 -1.98 -10.09 3.58
CA LEU A 39 -1.85 -8.96 2.64
C LEU A 39 -3.20 -8.48 2.10
N LYS A 40 -4.32 -8.87 2.72
CA LYS A 40 -5.68 -8.44 2.37
C LYS A 40 -6.08 -8.71 0.91
N GLY A 41 -5.44 -9.68 0.26
CA GLY A 41 -5.72 -10.09 -1.13
C GLY A 41 -5.41 -9.01 -2.18
N VAL A 42 -4.38 -8.20 -1.97
CA VAL A 42 -3.92 -7.23 -2.97
C VAL A 42 -3.26 -7.91 -4.17
N ASP A 43 -3.31 -7.27 -5.33
CA ASP A 43 -2.69 -7.76 -6.57
C ASP A 43 -1.17 -7.50 -6.59
N ALA A 44 -0.71 -6.46 -5.88
CA ALA A 44 0.70 -6.09 -5.74
C ALA A 44 0.96 -5.33 -4.43
N VAL A 45 2.24 -5.22 -4.04
CA VAL A 45 2.69 -4.53 -2.82
C VAL A 45 3.77 -3.49 -3.17
N ILE A 46 3.66 -2.30 -2.58
CA ILE A 46 4.70 -1.27 -2.55
C ILE A 46 5.32 -1.25 -1.16
N VAL A 47 6.65 -1.30 -1.09
CA VAL A 47 7.45 -1.06 0.12
C VAL A 47 8.07 0.35 0.01
N PRO A 48 7.54 1.35 0.74
CA PRO A 48 8.01 2.73 0.69
C PRO A 48 9.26 2.97 1.54
#